data_AF-A0A931KHQ0-F1
#
_entry.id   AF-A0A931KHQ0-F1
#
_cell.length_a   1.000
_cell.length_b   1.000
_cell.length_c   1.000
_cell.angle_alpha   90.00
_cell.angle_beta   90.00
_cell.angle_gamma   90.00
#
_symmetry.space_group_name_H-M   'P 1'
#
loop_
_entity.id
_entity.type
_entity.pdbx_description
1 polymer ?
#
loop_
_entity_poly.entity_id
_entity_poly.type
_entity_poly.pdbx_seq_one_letter_code
_entity_poly.pdbx_strand_id
1 'polypeptide(L)'
;MFIHSVGLLGYSISPRIKLQRQTILQNQNDEHSLEQLMRLAQQGDSKAYGRLFQEITPILRAFVGKKLNNPHDAEDVVQEILISIHSASHTYDTDRPFKAWMFTIARYRLADHLRALYAKIDKG
;
A
#
# COMPACT_ATOMS: atom_id res chain seq x y z
N MET A 1 41.36 49.02 28.32
CA MET A 1 40.05 48.95 28.98
C MET A 1 39.38 47.67 28.51
N PHE A 2 38.80 46.94 29.45
CA PHE A 2 38.39 45.53 29.40
C PHE A 2 37.37 45.18 28.29
N ILE A 3 37.62 44.05 27.61
CA ILE A 3 36.76 42.87 27.29
C ILE A 3 35.25 43.14 27.09
N HIS A 4 34.60 42.58 26.06
CA HIS A 4 33.88 41.29 26.01
C HIS A 4 33.30 41.20 24.57
N SER A 5 33.03 40.07 23.91
CA SER A 5 33.34 38.66 24.03
C SER A 5 32.68 38.01 22.80
N VAL A 6 33.47 37.22 22.05
CA VAL A 6 33.13 35.97 21.35
C VAL A 6 31.74 35.76 20.73
N GLY A 7 31.74 35.53 19.41
CA GLY A 7 30.84 34.60 18.73
C GLY A 7 31.67 33.78 17.75
N LEU A 8 31.75 32.47 17.98
CA LEU A 8 32.75 31.56 17.44
C LEU A 8 32.74 31.40 15.90
N LEU A 9 33.97 31.22 15.44
CA LEU A 9 34.40 30.57 14.21
C LEU A 9 33.64 29.26 13.91
N GLY A 10 33.36 29.09 12.62
CA GLY A 10 33.92 27.95 11.91
C GLY A 10 33.07 26.68 11.85
N TYR A 11 33.25 26.01 10.72
CA TYR A 11 32.77 24.68 10.37
C TYR A 11 31.35 24.64 9.79
N SER A 12 31.33 24.86 8.47
CA SER A 12 30.49 24.13 7.52
C SER A 12 30.45 22.65 7.89
N ILE A 13 29.44 22.26 8.67
CA ILE A 13 29.14 20.86 8.98
C ILE A 13 28.07 20.41 7.99
N SER A 14 28.55 19.77 6.92
CA SER A 14 27.94 18.73 6.08
C SER A 14 26.40 18.68 5.93
N PRO A 15 25.87 18.61 4.70
CA PRO A 15 24.47 18.20 4.43
C PRO A 15 24.34 16.68 4.66
N ARG A 16 24.43 16.23 5.91
CA ARG A 16 24.41 14.81 6.31
C ARG A 16 23.02 14.34 6.73
N ILE A 17 21.97 14.70 5.98
CA ILE A 17 20.74 13.90 5.88
C ILE A 17 20.29 13.91 4.41
N LYS A 18 21.20 13.56 3.50
CA LYS A 18 20.86 13.22 2.11
C LYS A 18 21.51 11.92 1.62
N LEU A 19 22.14 11.17 2.54
CA LEU A 19 22.83 9.91 2.27
C LEU A 19 22.29 8.76 3.13
N GLN A 20 21.04 8.37 2.87
CA GLN A 20 20.57 7.03 3.25
C GLN A 20 19.51 6.45 2.30
N ARG A 21 19.34 7.05 1.11
CA ARG A 21 18.55 6.45 0.01
C ARG A 21 19.43 5.80 -1.07
N GLN A 22 20.72 5.59 -0.77
CA GLN A 22 21.68 4.95 -1.68
C GLN A 22 21.71 3.43 -1.48
N THR A 23 20.57 2.76 -1.26
CA THR A 23 20.49 1.29 -1.20
C THR A 23 19.10 0.75 -1.60
N ILE A 24 18.57 1.14 -2.77
CA ILE A 24 17.64 0.27 -3.50
C ILE A 24 18.13 0.24 -4.94
N LEU A 25 18.99 -0.73 -5.21
CA LEU A 25 19.47 -1.07 -6.54
C LEU A 25 18.28 -1.55 -7.39
N GLN A 26 18.24 -1.07 -8.64
CA GLN A 26 17.54 -1.69 -9.78
C GLN A 26 16.02 -1.85 -9.63
N ASN A 27 15.25 -0.78 -9.86
CA ASN A 27 13.98 -0.96 -10.56
C ASN A 27 14.24 -0.65 -12.03
N GLN A 28 14.83 -1.62 -12.74
CA GLN A 28 14.67 -1.65 -14.19
C GLN A 28 13.15 -1.71 -14.40
N ASN A 29 12.61 -0.61 -14.94
CA ASN A 29 11.19 -0.47 -15.20
C ASN A 29 10.78 -1.51 -16.24
N ASP A 30 10.51 -2.73 -15.78
CA ASP A 30 9.53 -3.57 -16.45
C ASP A 30 8.19 -2.95 -16.05
N GLU A 31 7.71 -1.98 -16.82
CA GLU A 31 6.40 -1.34 -16.62
C GLU A 31 5.30 -2.34 -17.00
N HIS A 32 5.20 -3.41 -16.24
CA HIS A 32 4.14 -4.39 -16.38
C HIS A 32 2.85 -3.76 -15.85
N SER A 33 1.81 -3.79 -16.67
CA SER A 33 0.44 -3.51 -16.23
C SER A 33 0.04 -4.46 -15.09
N LEU A 34 -0.97 -4.07 -14.29
CA LEU A 34 -1.49 -4.91 -13.21
C LEU A 34 -1.99 -6.26 -13.75
N GLU A 35 -2.57 -6.24 -14.95
CA GLU A 35 -3.01 -7.41 -15.70
C GLU A 35 -1.84 -8.36 -16.01
N GLN A 36 -0.71 -7.82 -16.47
CA GLN A 36 0.50 -8.62 -16.74
C GLN A 36 1.12 -9.17 -15.45
N LEU A 37 1.21 -8.36 -14.40
CA LEU A 37 1.71 -8.80 -13.10
C LEU A 37 0.86 -9.93 -12.54
N MET A 38 -0.46 -9.83 -12.64
CA MET A 38 -1.39 -10.86 -12.20
C MET A 38 -1.28 -12.15 -13.02
N ARG A 39 -1.11 -12.03 -14.34
CA ARG A 39 -0.90 -13.18 -15.23
C ARG A 39 0.38 -13.95 -14.85
N LEU A 40 1.49 -13.24 -14.66
CA LEU A 40 2.76 -13.85 -14.23
C LEU A 40 2.66 -14.45 -12.82
N ALA A 41 1.95 -13.77 -11.92
CA ALA A 41 1.68 -14.26 -10.58
C ALA A 41 0.89 -15.58 -10.57
N GLN A 42 -0.13 -15.72 -11.42
CA GLN A 42 -0.88 -16.98 -11.60
C GLN A 42 0.00 -18.12 -12.14
N GLN A 43 1.09 -17.79 -12.86
CA GLN A 43 2.08 -18.75 -13.35
C GLN A 43 3.16 -19.11 -12.31
N GLY A 44 3.06 -18.56 -11.09
CA GLY A 44 3.98 -18.84 -9.99
C GLY A 44 5.15 -17.86 -9.86
N ASP A 45 5.16 -16.74 -10.58
CA ASP A 45 6.17 -15.70 -10.41
C ASP A 45 5.93 -14.91 -9.11
N SER A 46 6.64 -15.29 -8.05
CA SER A 46 6.60 -14.63 -6.74
C SER A 46 7.04 -13.16 -6.78
N LYS A 47 7.91 -12.75 -7.71
CA LYS A 47 8.34 -11.36 -7.83
C LYS A 47 7.22 -10.52 -8.44
N ALA A 48 6.58 -11.03 -9.50
CA ALA A 48 5.42 -10.38 -10.10
C ALA A 48 4.27 -10.26 -9.08
N TYR A 49 4.03 -11.31 -8.29
CA TYR A 49 3.05 -11.30 -7.21
C TYR A 49 3.37 -10.25 -6.14
N GLY A 50 4.62 -10.21 -5.66
CA GLY A 50 5.06 -9.21 -4.68
C GLY A 50 4.90 -7.78 -5.20
N ARG A 51 5.26 -7.54 -6.46
CA ARG A 51 5.11 -6.24 -7.10
C ARG A 51 3.64 -5.85 -7.28
N LEU A 52 2.77 -6.77 -7.70
CA LEU A 52 1.33 -6.54 -7.77
C LEU A 52 0.79 -6.05 -6.43
N PHE A 53 1.16 -6.72 -5.33
CA PHE A 53 0.71 -6.35 -3.99
C PHE A 53 1.23 -4.98 -3.56
N GLN A 54 2.48 -4.65 -3.89
CA GLN A 54 3.04 -3.32 -3.63
C GLN A 54 2.27 -2.21 -4.37
N GLU A 55 1.86 -2.44 -5.61
CA GLU A 55 1.12 -1.46 -6.41
C GLU A 55 -0.34 -1.29 -5.94
N ILE A 56 -1.04 -2.37 -5.59
CA ILE A 56 -2.47 -2.32 -5.26
C ILE A 56 -2.74 -1.87 -3.81
N THR A 57 -1.82 -2.14 -2.88
CA THR A 57 -1.98 -1.80 -1.45
C THR A 57 -2.29 -0.31 -1.23
N PRO A 58 -1.52 0.66 -1.76
CA PRO A 58 -1.82 2.08 -1.57
C PRO A 58 -3.16 2.49 -2.21
N ILE A 59 -3.55 1.86 -3.31
CA ILE A 59 -4.85 2.09 -3.97
C ILE A 59 -6.00 1.66 -3.06
N LEU A 60 -5.88 0.47 -2.44
CA LEU A 60 -6.86 -0.07 -1.52
C LEU A 60 -6.94 0.76 -0.22
N ARG A 61 -5.80 1.18 0.33
CA ARG A 61 -5.77 2.10 1.49
C ARG A 61 -6.51 3.40 1.21
N ALA A 62 -6.25 4.02 0.06
CA ALA A 62 -6.95 5.25 -0.34
C ALA A 62 -8.46 5.02 -0.56
N PHE A 63 -8.85 3.85 -1.06
CA PHE A 63 -10.26 3.50 -1.26
C PHE A 63 -11.00 3.29 0.07
N VAL A 64 -10.42 2.49 0.98
CA VAL A 64 -11.01 2.17 2.30
C VAL A 64 -10.98 3.38 3.23
N GLY A 65 -9.89 4.14 3.26
CA GLY A 65 -9.75 5.32 4.11
C GLY A 65 -10.72 6.47 3.78
N LYS A 66 -11.31 6.47 2.57
CA LYS A 66 -12.42 7.38 2.23
C LYS A 66 -13.77 6.99 2.85
N LYS A 67 -13.86 5.80 3.43
CA LYS A 67 -15.11 5.18 3.91
C LYS A 67 -15.10 4.88 5.40
N LEU A 68 -13.93 4.69 5.99
CA LEU A 68 -13.74 4.46 7.42
C LEU A 68 -12.98 5.63 8.04
N ASN A 69 -13.49 6.14 9.15
CA ASN A 69 -12.88 7.25 9.90
C ASN A 69 -11.77 6.78 10.84
N ASN A 70 -11.76 5.51 11.25
CA ASN A 70 -10.75 4.92 12.10
C ASN A 70 -9.61 4.33 11.24
N PRO A 71 -8.37 4.82 11.37
CA PRO A 71 -7.23 4.29 10.61
C PRO A 71 -6.91 2.82 10.91
N HIS A 72 -7.18 2.35 12.14
CA HIS A 72 -6.91 0.95 12.51
C HIS A 72 -7.86 0.00 11.79
N ASP A 73 -9.17 0.27 11.88
CA ASP A 73 -10.20 -0.50 11.18
C ASP A 73 -9.98 -0.46 9.65
N ALA A 74 -9.50 0.68 9.13
CA ALA A 74 -9.16 0.80 7.71
C ALA A 74 -8.02 -0.12 7.28
N GLU A 75 -6.95 -0.22 8.08
CA GLU A 75 -5.85 -1.13 7.77
C GLU A 75 -6.27 -2.59 7.89
N ASP A 76 -7.07 -2.94 8.90
CA ASP A 76 -7.59 -4.31 9.08
C ASP A 76 -8.42 -4.74 7.87
N VAL A 77 -9.34 -3.88 7.40
CA VAL A 77 -10.14 -4.15 6.19
C VAL A 77 -9.27 -4.25 4.94
N VAL A 78 -8.22 -3.43 4.81
CA VAL A 78 -7.28 -3.54 3.68
C VAL A 78 -6.58 -4.91 3.69
N GLN A 79 -6.15 -5.39 4.86
CA GLN A 79 -5.54 -6.71 4.98
C GLN A 79 -6.51 -7.82 4.59
N GLU A 80 -7.76 -7.77 5.04
CA GLU A 80 -8.80 -8.74 4.65
C GLU A 80 -9.07 -8.74 3.12
N ILE A 81 -9.05 -7.56 2.49
CA ILE A 81 -9.18 -7.43 1.05
C ILE A 81 -7.98 -8.08 0.34
N LEU A 82 -6.76 -7.80 0.79
CA LEU A 82 -5.54 -8.37 0.22
C LEU A 82 -5.53 -9.91 0.33
N ILE A 83 -5.93 -10.46 1.49
CA ILE A 83 -6.10 -11.91 1.68
C ILE A 83 -7.15 -12.46 0.71
N SER A 84 -8.27 -11.76 0.53
CA SER A 84 -9.33 -12.18 -0.39
C SER A 84 -8.90 -12.15 -1.85
N ILE A 85 -8.12 -11.15 -2.25
CA ILE A 85 -7.52 -11.07 -3.59
C ILE A 85 -6.56 -12.24 -3.80
N HIS A 86 -5.72 -12.56 -2.80
CA HIS A 86 -4.83 -13.71 -2.85
C HIS A 86 -5.62 -15.00 -3.06
N SER A 87 -6.62 -15.27 -2.21
CA SER A 87 -7.43 -16.49 -2.29
C SER A 87 -8.20 -16.59 -3.60
N ALA A 88 -8.72 -15.47 -4.11
CA ALA A 88 -9.46 -15.43 -5.37
C ALA A 88 -8.56 -15.30 -6.60
N SER A 89 -7.23 -15.22 -6.45
CA SER A 89 -6.32 -14.89 -7.54
C SER A 89 -6.45 -15.82 -8.76
N HIS A 90 -6.66 -17.11 -8.53
CA HIS A 90 -6.88 -18.12 -9.57
C HIS A 90 -8.18 -17.93 -10.37
N THR A 91 -9.15 -17.16 -9.86
CA THR A 91 -10.43 -16.88 -10.53
C THR A 91 -10.37 -15.70 -11.49
N TYR A 92 -9.27 -14.93 -11.44
CA TYR A 92 -9.12 -13.75 -12.27
C TYR A 92 -8.91 -14.13 -13.74
N ASP A 93 -9.81 -13.63 -14.59
CA ASP A 93 -9.72 -13.70 -16.04
C ASP A 93 -8.80 -12.58 -16.55
N THR A 94 -7.67 -12.97 -17.16
CA THR A 94 -6.62 -12.05 -17.60
C THR A 94 -7.01 -11.16 -18.78
N ASP A 95 -8.15 -11.41 -19.42
CA ASP A 95 -8.67 -10.60 -20.52
C ASP A 95 -9.59 -9.48 -20.03
N ARG A 96 -9.86 -9.42 -18.73
CA ARG A 96 -10.66 -8.37 -18.09
C ARG A 96 -9.77 -7.34 -17.40
N PRO A 97 -10.27 -6.11 -17.15
CA PRO A 97 -9.51 -5.12 -16.38
C PRO A 97 -9.31 -5.55 -14.92
N PHE A 98 -8.07 -5.58 -14.45
CA PHE A 98 -7.71 -6.04 -13.11
C PHE A 98 -8.37 -5.20 -12.02
N LYS A 99 -8.33 -3.88 -12.18
CA LYS A 99 -8.89 -2.95 -11.17
C LYS A 99 -10.38 -3.16 -10.97
N ALA A 100 -11.14 -3.50 -12.02
CA ALA A 100 -12.57 -3.73 -11.92
C ALA A 100 -12.87 -4.96 -11.04
N TRP A 101 -12.17 -6.07 -11.31
CA TRP A 101 -12.25 -7.30 -10.51
C TRP A 101 -11.80 -7.06 -9.05
N MET A 102 -10.65 -6.41 -8.87
CA MET A 102 -10.12 -6.04 -7.55
C MET A 102 -11.12 -5.22 -6.73
N PHE A 103 -11.72 -4.19 -7.32
CA PHE A 103 -12.68 -3.34 -6.61
C PHE A 103 -14.00 -4.05 -6.33
N THR A 104 -14.37 -5.10 -7.07
CA THR A 104 -15.53 -5.94 -6.72
C THR A 104 -15.29 -6.65 -5.39
N ILE A 105 -14.11 -7.27 -5.22
CA ILE A 105 -13.72 -7.91 -3.95
C ILE A 105 -13.65 -6.87 -2.83
N ALA A 106 -13.01 -5.72 -3.09
CA ALA A 106 -12.86 -4.66 -2.09
C ALA A 106 -14.21 -4.12 -1.59
N ARG A 107 -15.17 -3.89 -2.49
CA ARG A 107 -16.52 -3.43 -2.13
C ARG A 107 -17.28 -4.46 -1.32
N TYR A 108 -17.17 -5.74 -1.68
CA TYR A 108 -17.82 -6.82 -0.94
C TYR A 108 -17.31 -6.87 0.51
N ARG A 109 -15.99 -6.86 0.71
CA ARG A 109 -15.39 -6.90 2.05
C ARG A 109 -15.69 -5.66 2.89
N LEU A 110 -15.60 -4.48 2.29
CA LEU A 110 -15.95 -3.25 3.00
C LEU A 110 -17.43 -3.25 3.43
N ALA A 111 -18.35 -3.70 2.57
CA ALA A 111 -19.76 -3.78 2.91
C ALA A 111 -20.02 -4.80 4.05
N ASP A 112 -19.32 -5.92 4.03
CA ASP A 112 -19.39 -6.93 5.10
C ASP A 112 -18.93 -6.37 6.45
N HIS A 113 -17.78 -5.71 6.46
CA HIS A 113 -17.24 -5.04 7.66
C HIS A 113 -18.21 -3.98 8.22
N LEU A 114 -18.75 -3.11 7.36
CA LEU A 114 -19.70 -2.08 7.79
C LEU A 114 -20.98 -2.69 8.37
N ARG A 115 -21.50 -3.79 7.81
CA ARG A 115 -22.67 -4.49 8.37
C ARG A 115 -22.38 -5.04 9.77
N ALA A 116 -21.20 -5.63 9.96
CA ALA A 116 -20.78 -6.13 11.27
C ALA A 116 -20.64 -5.01 12.30
N LEU A 117 -20.11 -3.85 11.89
CA LEU A 117 -19.95 -2.68 12.74
C LEU A 117 -21.30 -2.12 13.20
N TYR A 118 -22.28 -1.95 12.30
CA TYR A 118 -23.61 -1.48 12.68
C TYR A 118 -24.37 -2.47 13.57
N ALA A 119 -24.29 -3.78 13.27
CA ALA A 119 -24.91 -4.81 14.10
C ALA A 119 -24.36 -4.86 15.53
N LYS A 120 -23.14 -4.37 15.76
CA LYS A 120 -22.55 -4.23 17.10
C LYS A 120 -23.08 -3.01 17.85
N ILE A 121 -23.37 -1.91 17.13
CA ILE A 121 -23.93 -0.69 17.71
C ILE A 121 -25.37 -0.95 18.19
N ASP A 122 -26.18 -1.68 17.42
CA ASP A 122 -27.58 -1.97 17.77
C ASP A 122 -27.75 -2.88 19.00
N LYS A 123 -26.67 -3.50 19.49
CA LYS A 123 -26.68 -4.47 20.60
C LYS A 123 -26.06 -3.94 21.90
N GLY A 124 -25.58 -2.69 21.92
CA GLY A 124 -24.98 -2.04 23.10
C GLY A 124 -25.88 -0.95 23.65
#